data_AF-A0A535L3J3-F1
#
_entry.id   AF-A0A535L3J3-F1
#
_cell.length_a   1.000
_cell.length_b   1.000
_cell.length_c   1.000
_cell.angle_alpha   90.00
_cell.angle_beta   90.00
_cell.angle_gamma   90.00
#
_symmetry.space_group_name_H-M   'P 1'
#
loop_
_entity.id
_entity.type
_entity.pdbx_description
1 polymer ?
#
loop_
_entity_poly.entity_id
_entity_poly.type
_entity_poly.pdbx_seq_one_letter_code
_entity_poly.pdbx_strand_id
1 'polypeptide(L)' 'MTVHYDVDRAVVTVTIDRPAARNAVDSATAADLAASFKRFDKDKELSVAVLTGAGGNFCAGYDLKEI' A
#
# COMPACT_ATOMS: atom_id res chain seq x y z
N MET A 1 -8.05 -3.21 -7.24
CA MET A 1 -6.90 -2.42 -6.76
C MET A 1 -6.07 -3.31 -5.87
N THR A 2 -4.74 -3.25 -6.01
CA THR A 2 -3.78 -4.06 -5.24
C THR A 2 -3.29 -3.35 -3.98
N VAL A 3 -3.82 -2.15 -3.71
CA VAL A 3 -3.57 -1.36 -2.51
C VAL A 3 -4.91 -0.89 -1.94
N HIS A 4 -5.13 -1.09 -0.65
CA HIS A 4 -6.27 -0.55 0.09
C HIS A 4 -5.87 0.68 0.89
N TYR A 5 -6.82 1.61 1.08
CA TYR A 5 -6.64 2.86 1.81
C TYR A 5 -7.81 3.01 2.80
N ASP A 6 -7.60 2.57 4.04
CA ASP A 6 -8.63 2.56 5.08
C ASP A 6 -8.33 3.64 6.13
N VAL A 7 -9.31 4.50 6.44
CA VAL A 7 -9.14 5.62 7.37
C VAL A 7 -9.93 5.34 8.64
N ASP A 8 -9.23 5.38 9.78
CA ASP A 8 -9.82 5.39 11.11
C ASP A 8 -9.30 6.60 11.89
N ARG A 9 -10.19 7.59 12.07
CA ARG A 9 -9.87 8.90 12.67
C ARG A 9 -8.69 9.55 11.92
N ALA A 10 -7.62 9.90 12.64
CA ALA A 10 -6.43 10.54 12.08
C ALA A 10 -5.37 9.53 11.59
N VAL A 11 -5.71 8.24 11.47
CA VAL A 11 -4.78 7.20 11.01
C VAL A 11 -5.30 6.61 9.71
N VAL A 12 -4.43 6.50 8.71
CA VAL A 12 -4.70 5.70 7.52
C VAL A 12 -3.89 4.41 7.56
N THR A 13 -4.53 3.29 7.24
CA THR A 13 -3.88 2.02 6.94
C THR A 13 -3.83 1.79 5.43
N VAL A 14 -2.63 1.83 4.87
CA VAL A 14 -2.33 1.48 3.48
C VAL A 14 -1.90 0.02 3.42
N THR A 15 -2.67 -0.83 2.75
CA THR A 15 -2.42 -2.28 2.70
C THR A 15 -2.07 -2.73 1.29
N ILE A 16 -0.93 -3.37 1.10
CA ILE A 16 -0.63 -4.11 -0.14
C ILE A 16 -1.42 -5.41 -0.12
N ASP A 17 -2.29 -5.63 -1.10
CA ASP A 17 -3.16 -6.81 -1.21
C ASP A 17 -2.86 -7.59 -2.50
N ARG A 18 -1.69 -8.25 -2.50
CA ARG A 18 -1.29 -9.24 -3.50
C ARG A 18 -0.76 -10.50 -2.81
N PRO A 19 -1.55 -11.16 -1.94
CA PRO A 19 -1.06 -12.27 -1.13
C PRO A 19 -0.54 -13.45 -1.98
N ALA A 20 -1.11 -13.68 -3.17
CA ALA A 20 -0.64 -14.71 -4.11
C ALA A 20 0.80 -14.46 -4.62
N ALA A 21 1.27 -13.22 -4.58
CA ALA A 21 2.63 -12.81 -4.93
C ALA A 21 3.45 -12.41 -3.67
N ARG A 22 3.01 -12.80 -2.46
CA ARG A 22 3.60 -12.37 -1.18
C ARG A 22 3.78 -10.84 -1.10
N ASN A 23 2.82 -10.10 -1.67
CA ASN A 23 2.82 -8.65 -1.73
C ASN A 23 4.05 -8.05 -2.44
N ALA A 24 4.61 -8.76 -3.43
CA ALA A 24 5.58 -8.16 -4.35
C ALA A 24 4.96 -6.94 -5.06
N VAL A 25 5.81 -5.98 -5.44
CA VAL A 25 5.40 -4.69 -6.02
C VAL A 25 5.70 -4.70 -7.52
N ASP A 26 4.64 -4.72 -8.34
CA ASP A 26 4.67 -4.43 -9.77
C ASP A 26 4.46 -2.93 -10.04
N SER A 27 4.53 -2.50 -11.31
CA SER A 27 4.37 -1.09 -11.67
C SER A 27 3.01 -0.51 -11.29
N ALA A 28 1.93 -1.29 -11.40
CA ALA A 28 0.59 -0.85 -11.03
C ALA A 28 0.48 -0.61 -9.51
N THR A 29 1.01 -1.54 -8.71
CA THR A 29 1.04 -1.45 -7.26
C THR A 29 1.92 -0.30 -6.79
N ALA A 30 3.06 -0.06 -7.45
CA ALA A 30 3.92 1.09 -7.17
C ALA A 30 3.19 2.42 -7.42
N ALA A 31 2.42 2.51 -8.51
CA ALA A 31 1.61 3.68 -8.82
C ALA A 31 0.51 3.91 -7.76
N ASP A 32 -0.19 2.85 -7.35
CA ASP A 32 -1.24 2.92 -6.32
C ASP A 32 -0.67 3.32 -4.94
N LEU A 33 0.49 2.78 -4.55
CA LEU A 33 1.19 3.18 -3.33
C LEU A 33 1.59 4.65 -3.37
N ALA A 34 2.19 5.10 -4.49
CA ALA A 34 2.58 6.50 -4.66
C ALA A 34 1.38 7.45 -4.61
N ALA A 35 0.25 7.07 -5.21
CA ALA A 35 -0.99 7.83 -5.13
C ALA A 35 -1.53 7.90 -3.69
N SER A 36 -1.49 6.77 -2.96
CA SER A 36 -1.94 6.69 -1.56
C SER A 36 -1.15 7.60 -0.64
N PHE A 37 0.19 7.61 -0.73
CA PHE A 37 1.01 8.48 0.11
C PHE A 37 0.91 9.96 -0.29
N LYS A 38 0.74 10.27 -1.58
CA LYS A 38 0.45 11.65 -2.03
C LYS A 38 -0.91 12.14 -1.53
N ARG A 39 -1.89 11.24 -1.40
CA ARG A 39 -3.19 11.56 -0.80
C ARG A 39 -3.02 11.86 0.70
N PHE A 40 -2.32 10.99 1.43
CA PHE A 40 -2.02 11.19 2.86
C PHE A 40 -1.30 12.52 3.12
N ASP A 41 -0.25 12.82 2.37
CA ASP A 41 0.56 14.06 2.52
C ASP A 41 -0.27 15.35 2.38
N LYS A 42 -1.33 15.30 1.58
CA LYS A 42 -2.22 16.45 1.34
C LYS A 42 -3.37 16.56 2.34
N ASP A 43 -3.64 15.50 3.09
CA ASP A 43 -4.77 15.42 3.99
C ASP A 43 -4.40 15.91 5.38
N LYS A 44 -4.90 17.09 5.74
CA LYS A 44 -4.61 17.73 7.04
C LYS A 44 -5.36 17.09 8.21
N GLU A 45 -6.34 16.23 7.94
CA GLU A 45 -7.09 15.51 8.98
C GLU A 45 -6.34 14.24 9.42
N LEU A 46 -5.40 13.75 8.60
CA LEU A 46 -4.59 12.59 8.89
C LEU A 46 -3.26 12.98 9.56
N SER A 47 -2.84 12.17 10.52
CA SER A 47 -1.61 12.36 11.31
C SER A 47 -0.62 11.21 11.16
N VAL A 48 -1.10 9.99 10.87
CA VAL A 48 -0.26 8.79 10.77
C VAL A 48 -0.67 7.94 9.58
N ALA A 49 0.32 7.44 8.84
CA ALA A 49 0.14 6.40 7.84
C ALA A 49 0.81 5.11 8.28
N VAL A 50 0.04 4.02 8.35
CA VAL A 50 0.53 2.66 8.56
C VAL A 50 0.62 1.99 7.20
N LEU A 51 1.80 1.48 6.83
CA LEU A 51 1.97 0.63 5.65
C LEU A 51 2.04 -0.82 6.11
N THR A 52 1.20 -1.69 5.55
CA THR A 52 1.19 -3.13 5.86
C THR A 52 0.86 -3.98 4.64
N GLY A 53 0.89 -5.31 4.78
CA GLY A 53 0.56 -6.27 3.74
C GLY A 53 -0.52 -7.26 4.18
N ALA A 54 -1.41 -7.62 3.26
CA ALA A 54 -2.45 -8.62 3.47
C ALA A 54 -1.88 -10.04 3.49
N GLY A 55 -2.60 -10.99 4.09
CA GLY A 55 -2.26 -12.40 4.01
C GLY A 55 -0.97 -12.81 4.74
N GLY A 56 -0.60 -12.10 5.80
CA GLY A 56 0.47 -12.49 6.72
C GLY A 56 1.91 -12.22 6.26
N ASN A 57 2.10 -11.58 5.10
CA ASN A 57 3.41 -11.14 4.62
C ASN A 57 3.38 -9.63 4.44
N PHE A 58 4.47 -8.92 4.76
CA PHE A 58 4.57 -7.49 4.49
C PHE A 58 4.70 -7.21 2.99
N CYS A 59 5.88 -7.47 2.42
CA CYS A 59 6.21 -7.25 1.01
C CYS A 59 7.43 -8.09 0.64
N ALA A 60 7.38 -8.77 -0.51
CA ALA A 60 8.48 -9.57 -1.03
C ALA A 60 9.51 -8.78 -1.87
N GLY A 61 9.34 -7.45 -1.99
CA GLY A 61 10.17 -6.58 -2.82
C GLY A 61 9.58 -6.36 -4.21
N TYR A 62 10.44 -6.13 -5.21
CA TYR A 62 10.02 -5.96 -6.60
C TYR A 62 9.45 -7.27 -7.18
N ASP A 63 8.41 -7.18 -8.00
CA ASP A 63 7.84 -8.34 -8.67
C ASP A 63 8.75 -8.80 -9.81
N LEU A 64 9.46 -9.92 -9.60
CA LEU A 64 10.40 -10.48 -10.58
C LEU A 64 9.75 -10.95 -11.88
N LYS A 65 8.41 -11.01 -11.95
CA LYS A 65 7.68 -11.32 -13.19
C LYS A 65 7.55 -10.13 -14.14
N GLU A 66 7.95 -8.93 -13.71
CA GLU A 66 7.99 -7.71 -14.52
C GLU A 66 9.33 -7.53 -15.27
N ILE A 67 10.25 -8.50 -15.16
CA ILE A 67 11.55 -8.54 -15.86
C ILE A 67 11.41 -9.20 -17.23
#